data_AF-A0AAU7CBP2-F1
#
_entry.id   AF-A0AAU7CBP2-F1
#
_cell.length_a   1.000
_cell.length_b   1.000
_cell.length_c   1.000
_cell.angle_alpha   90.00
_cell.angle_beta   90.00
_cell.angle_gamma   90.00
#
_symmetry.space_group_name_H-M   'P 1'
#
loop_
_entity.id
_entity.type
_entity.pdbx_description
1 polymer ?
#
loop_
_entity_poly.entity_id
_entity_poly.type
_entity_poly.pdbx_seq_one_letter_code
_entity_poly.pdbx_strand_id
1 'polypeptide(L)'
;MFALKTILTLAFVGMLLAGNAAAQPASRAPADGERSITLAYIADLHAQLEPHAEHFWHGVKEETATAGGVARIASAIEAIRQQRPGRVLFMDAGDTIQGSADAAWTEGRTVVGPINAMKLDLGIPGNWEVVYGAKPLEERAREFHHPLIAANLRDAKSNKLIFPPYLVKEVGGVRIGVLGFTDPDVPERQPPSYSKGLSFDGDEVLPPLIDELRNREKVDVVVLLTHVGLPKSIRLAETLKGVDFVFSGDTHERTYEPIVRGETWVVEPGSFGSFLGRLDLTVRAGKVVDRKWELIELRADRFAEDLEVKRVVDETLAPMRPRLDKIIGHTAVPLMRYNVVETSLDDVLSDALREAAGTEIALSNGFRFAPPLPAGPVRESDLWNWYPITTKLKLGKVTGRQLRAFWERELEHVFATDPTKLFGGWVPRPSGMTLRFAAHAPAGQRIRELRVGGIPVEDDRAYTLVACEREGDADDKLCRIPHVREPRVLALDAHQAVRQFLAKHSPLAAPEGGRVVAVDLPPVVRSQAIPSSPPVGAGSR
;
A
#
# COMPACT_ATOMS: atom_id res chain seq x y z
N MET A 1 -65.04 44.64 -27.07
CA MET A 1 -64.51 45.81 -26.34
C MET A 1 -63.43 45.32 -25.40
N PHE A 2 -62.17 45.74 -25.66
CA PHE A 2 -60.97 45.81 -24.81
C PHE A 2 -60.78 44.80 -23.66
N ALA A 3 -59.85 43.84 -23.75
CA ALA A 3 -58.39 43.94 -23.60
C ALA A 3 -57.92 44.03 -22.14
N LEU A 4 -57.18 43.01 -21.67
CA LEU A 4 -55.77 43.14 -21.24
C LEU A 4 -55.21 41.76 -20.85
N LYS A 5 -54.16 41.32 -21.56
CA LYS A 5 -53.26 40.23 -21.14
C LYS A 5 -52.22 40.83 -20.19
N THR A 6 -52.10 40.28 -19.00
CA THR A 6 -51.02 40.61 -18.06
C THR A 6 -49.88 39.62 -18.28
N ILE A 7 -48.79 40.09 -18.87
CA ILE A 7 -47.50 39.39 -18.93
C ILE A 7 -46.73 39.80 -17.68
N LEU A 8 -46.44 38.85 -16.80
CA LEU A 8 -45.59 39.05 -15.63
C LEU A 8 -44.14 38.74 -16.04
N THR A 9 -43.34 39.79 -16.19
CA THR A 9 -41.90 39.71 -16.48
C THR A 9 -41.16 39.36 -15.19
N LEU A 10 -40.61 38.14 -15.08
CA LEU A 10 -39.62 37.82 -14.03
C LEU A 10 -38.28 38.43 -14.43
N ALA A 11 -37.84 39.43 -13.67
CA ALA A 11 -36.49 39.99 -13.75
C ALA A 11 -35.49 39.00 -13.14
N PHE A 12 -34.60 38.45 -13.97
CA PHE A 12 -33.44 37.67 -13.54
C PHE A 12 -32.36 38.67 -13.08
N VAL A 13 -32.11 38.75 -11.77
CA VAL A 13 -30.96 39.49 -11.24
C VAL A 13 -29.72 38.62 -11.45
N GLY A 14 -28.98 38.91 -12.51
CA GLY A 14 -27.65 38.34 -12.74
C GLY A 14 -26.65 38.92 -11.74
N MET A 15 -26.27 38.11 -10.75
CA MET A 15 -25.16 38.43 -9.85
C MET A 15 -23.86 38.14 -10.61
N LEU A 16 -23.24 39.18 -11.18
CA LEU A 16 -21.88 39.13 -11.70
C LEU A 16 -20.91 38.94 -10.52
N LEU A 17 -20.49 37.71 -10.28
CA LEU A 17 -19.28 37.42 -9.53
C LEU A 17 -18.09 37.78 -10.43
N ALA A 18 -17.53 38.97 -10.20
CA ALA A 18 -16.20 39.33 -10.69
C ALA A 18 -15.17 38.43 -9.99
N GLY A 19 -14.94 37.25 -10.57
CA GLY A 19 -13.83 36.39 -10.17
C GLY A 19 -12.52 37.06 -10.51
N ASN A 20 -11.68 37.29 -9.51
CA ASN A 20 -10.25 37.55 -9.69
C ASN A 20 -9.67 36.35 -10.45
N ALA A 21 -9.50 36.51 -11.77
CA ALA A 21 -8.69 35.62 -12.57
C ALA A 21 -7.24 35.75 -12.08
N ALA A 22 -6.83 34.83 -11.21
CA ALA A 22 -5.42 34.59 -10.99
C ALA A 22 -4.80 34.30 -12.35
N ALA A 23 -3.89 35.18 -12.80
CA ALA A 23 -3.21 35.03 -14.07
C ALA A 23 -2.55 33.65 -14.11
N GLN A 24 -3.01 32.78 -15.00
CA GLN A 24 -2.28 31.57 -15.35
C GLN A 24 -0.88 32.00 -15.81
N PRO A 25 0.21 31.43 -15.27
CA PRO A 25 1.53 31.73 -15.79
C PRO A 25 1.52 31.38 -17.27
N ALA A 26 1.91 32.36 -18.10
CA ALA A 26 1.94 32.21 -19.55
C ALA A 26 2.71 30.93 -19.91
N SER A 27 2.04 30.00 -20.58
CA SER A 27 2.67 28.82 -21.18
C SER A 27 3.77 29.30 -22.11
N ARG A 28 5.02 29.08 -21.73
CA ARG A 28 6.18 29.34 -22.59
C ARG A 28 6.07 28.40 -23.81
N ALA A 29 6.16 28.96 -25.01
CA ALA A 29 6.27 28.15 -26.22
C ALA A 29 7.50 27.22 -26.09
N PRO A 30 7.38 25.92 -26.39
CA PRO A 30 8.51 25.00 -26.30
C PRO A 30 9.69 25.53 -27.13
N ALA A 31 10.90 25.52 -26.57
CA ALA A 31 12.08 25.82 -27.39
C ALA A 31 12.31 24.67 -28.39
N ASP A 32 12.99 24.95 -29.50
CA ASP A 32 13.30 23.91 -30.51
C ASP A 32 13.95 22.67 -29.86
N GLY A 33 13.38 21.50 -30.14
CA GLY A 33 13.86 20.22 -29.65
C GLY A 33 13.44 19.85 -28.22
N GLU A 34 12.59 20.63 -27.54
CA GLU A 34 11.97 20.26 -26.27
C GLU A 34 10.78 19.30 -26.48
N ARG A 35 10.78 18.20 -25.73
CA ARG A 35 9.71 17.20 -25.73
C ARG A 35 9.16 17.07 -24.32
N SER A 36 7.85 17.28 -24.15
CA SER A 36 7.20 17.16 -22.86
C SER A 36 6.35 15.89 -22.77
N ILE A 37 6.53 15.13 -21.70
CA ILE A 37 5.80 13.89 -21.42
C ILE A 37 5.27 13.89 -19.99
N THR A 38 4.39 12.95 -19.67
CA THR A 38 3.92 12.67 -18.31
C THR A 38 4.10 11.20 -17.99
N LEU A 39 4.69 10.95 -16.83
CA LEU A 39 4.70 9.64 -16.19
C LEU A 39 3.65 9.68 -15.07
N ALA A 40 2.65 8.82 -15.15
CA ALA A 40 1.65 8.65 -14.13
C ALA A 40 1.78 7.26 -13.53
N TYR A 41 1.55 7.11 -12.23
CA TYR A 41 1.51 5.77 -11.63
C TYR A 41 0.65 5.68 -10.38
N ILE A 42 0.16 4.48 -10.14
CA ILE A 42 -0.45 4.04 -8.89
C ILE A 42 0.44 2.97 -8.24
N ALA A 43 0.18 2.70 -6.97
CA ALA A 43 0.77 1.61 -6.22
C ALA A 43 -0.28 1.09 -5.23
N ASP A 44 -0.10 -0.15 -4.75
CA ASP A 44 -0.79 -0.67 -3.57
C ASP A 44 -2.32 -0.54 -3.66
N LEU A 45 -2.88 -0.83 -4.85
CA LEU A 45 -4.33 -0.72 -5.09
C LEU A 45 -5.11 -1.62 -4.15
N HIS A 46 -4.53 -2.75 -3.77
CA HIS A 46 -5.10 -3.75 -2.90
C HIS A 46 -6.53 -4.19 -3.27
N ALA A 47 -6.78 -4.39 -4.57
CA ALA A 47 -8.07 -4.74 -5.13
C ALA A 47 -9.23 -3.79 -4.70
N GLN A 48 -8.93 -2.55 -4.29
CA GLN A 48 -9.95 -1.56 -3.95
C GLN A 48 -10.55 -0.97 -5.24
N LEU A 49 -11.47 -1.72 -5.84
CA LEU A 49 -12.07 -1.40 -7.13
C LEU A 49 -13.09 -0.24 -7.04
N GLU A 50 -13.71 -0.08 -5.88
CA GLU A 50 -14.79 0.88 -5.65
C GLU A 50 -14.36 2.07 -4.79
N PRO A 51 -15.10 3.19 -4.82
CA PRO A 51 -14.88 4.28 -3.88
C PRO A 51 -15.02 3.82 -2.42
N HIS A 52 -14.14 4.31 -1.57
CA HIS A 52 -14.12 4.00 -0.15
C HIS A 52 -13.87 5.27 0.68
N ALA A 53 -14.08 5.20 1.99
CA ALA A 53 -13.60 6.25 2.87
C ALA A 53 -12.07 6.22 2.88
N GLU A 54 -11.43 7.38 2.80
CA GLU A 54 -9.98 7.55 2.91
C GLU A 54 -9.70 8.65 3.93
N HIS A 55 -8.60 8.51 4.66
CA HIS A 55 -8.19 9.46 5.69
C HIS A 55 -7.02 10.29 5.18
N PHE A 56 -7.27 11.58 4.98
CA PHE A 56 -6.32 12.57 4.48
C PHE A 56 -5.72 13.36 5.64
N TRP A 57 -4.44 13.72 5.51
CA TRP A 57 -3.76 14.59 6.46
C TRP A 57 -2.79 15.54 5.75
N HIS A 58 -2.83 16.81 6.14
CA HIS A 58 -1.87 17.84 5.74
C HIS A 58 -1.40 18.59 6.98
N GLY A 59 -0.20 18.26 7.46
CA GLY A 59 0.28 18.73 8.75
C GLY A 59 -0.65 18.23 9.87
N VAL A 60 -1.27 19.16 10.61
CA VAL A 60 -2.19 18.86 11.71
C VAL A 60 -3.66 18.75 11.29
N LYS A 61 -3.98 19.09 10.04
CA LYS A 61 -5.36 19.01 9.54
C LYS A 61 -5.63 17.60 9.04
N GLU A 62 -6.61 16.94 9.64
CA GLU A 62 -7.05 15.61 9.25
C GLU A 62 -8.51 15.65 8.78
N GLU A 63 -8.83 14.87 7.74
CA GLU A 63 -10.19 14.74 7.24
C GLU A 63 -10.43 13.36 6.63
N THR A 64 -11.64 12.84 6.76
CA THR A 64 -12.08 11.63 6.06
C THR A 64 -13.03 12.03 4.94
N ALA A 65 -12.77 11.53 3.74
CA ALA A 65 -13.59 11.79 2.56
C ALA A 65 -13.70 10.53 1.70
N THR A 66 -14.74 10.46 0.87
CA THR A 66 -14.84 9.40 -0.14
C THR A 66 -13.80 9.64 -1.24
N ALA A 67 -12.99 8.63 -1.52
CA ALA A 67 -11.93 8.65 -2.51
C ALA A 67 -11.78 7.27 -3.17
N GLY A 68 -10.75 7.09 -4.00
CA GLY A 68 -10.38 5.77 -4.51
C GLY A 68 -11.21 5.29 -5.68
N GLY A 69 -11.15 4.00 -5.97
CA GLY A 69 -11.90 3.34 -7.02
C GLY A 69 -11.32 3.50 -8.43
N VAL A 70 -11.21 2.38 -9.15
CA VAL A 70 -10.55 2.34 -10.47
C VAL A 70 -11.25 3.18 -11.53
N ALA A 71 -12.56 3.37 -11.41
CA ALA A 71 -13.31 4.26 -12.30
C ALA A 71 -12.91 5.73 -12.13
N ARG A 72 -12.55 6.16 -10.91
CA ARG A 72 -12.08 7.52 -10.65
C ARG A 72 -10.64 7.71 -11.09
N ILE A 73 -9.78 6.71 -10.88
CA ILE A 73 -8.43 6.69 -11.45
C ILE A 73 -8.52 6.84 -12.98
N ALA A 74 -9.38 6.07 -13.63
CA ALA A 74 -9.61 6.12 -15.08
C ALA A 74 -10.01 7.53 -15.55
N SER A 75 -10.96 8.20 -14.86
CA SER A 75 -11.31 9.58 -15.20
C SER A 75 -10.13 10.55 -15.08
N ALA A 76 -9.34 10.43 -14.02
CA ALA A 76 -8.17 11.30 -13.82
C ALA A 76 -7.10 11.07 -14.89
N ILE A 77 -6.77 9.81 -15.23
CA ILE A 77 -5.77 9.50 -16.26
C ILE A 77 -6.25 9.89 -17.66
N GLU A 78 -7.54 9.70 -17.98
CA GLU A 78 -8.09 10.13 -19.26
C GLU A 78 -8.08 11.66 -19.40
N ALA A 79 -8.33 12.41 -18.33
CA ALA A 79 -8.17 13.86 -18.33
C ALA A 79 -6.72 14.27 -18.62
N ILE A 80 -5.73 13.58 -18.04
CA ILE A 80 -4.30 13.81 -18.33
C ILE A 80 -3.97 13.45 -19.78
N ARG A 81 -4.47 12.32 -20.29
CA ARG A 81 -4.29 11.89 -21.69
C ARG A 81 -4.89 12.88 -22.69
N GLN A 82 -6.04 13.47 -22.37
CA GLN A 82 -6.66 14.52 -23.20
C GLN A 82 -5.83 15.81 -23.20
N GLN A 83 -5.26 16.20 -22.05
CA GLN A 83 -4.35 17.35 -21.95
C GLN A 83 -3.01 17.09 -22.67
N ARG A 84 -2.59 15.83 -22.76
CA ARG A 84 -1.30 15.42 -23.33
C ARG A 84 -1.41 14.21 -24.28
N PRO A 85 -2.06 14.37 -25.45
CA PRO A 85 -2.33 13.26 -26.35
C PRO A 85 -1.05 12.53 -26.80
N GLY A 86 -1.01 11.21 -26.63
CA GLY A 86 0.14 10.37 -27.03
C GLY A 86 1.43 10.59 -26.22
N ARG A 87 1.34 11.29 -25.08
CA ARG A 87 2.51 11.73 -24.29
C ARG A 87 2.44 11.30 -22.82
N VAL A 88 1.63 10.29 -22.51
CA VAL A 88 1.42 9.79 -21.13
C VAL A 88 1.81 8.33 -21.07
N LEU A 89 2.60 7.97 -20.05
CA LEU A 89 2.88 6.60 -19.65
C LEU A 89 2.23 6.35 -18.29
N PHE A 90 1.33 5.37 -18.18
CA PHE A 90 0.64 5.02 -16.96
C PHE A 90 1.06 3.64 -16.44
N MET A 91 1.52 3.58 -15.20
CA MET A 91 2.18 2.39 -14.63
C MET A 91 1.56 1.98 -13.29
N ASP A 92 1.76 0.72 -12.89
CA ASP A 92 1.41 0.18 -11.58
C ASP A 92 2.64 -0.37 -10.85
N ALA A 93 2.88 0.10 -9.64
CA ALA A 93 3.99 -0.34 -8.80
C ALA A 93 3.70 -1.61 -7.99
N GLY A 94 2.58 -2.31 -8.19
CA GLY A 94 2.30 -3.63 -7.60
C GLY A 94 1.37 -3.60 -6.39
N ASP A 95 1.14 -4.77 -5.78
CA ASP A 95 0.11 -5.04 -4.76
C ASP A 95 -1.31 -4.72 -5.27
N THR A 96 -1.64 -5.29 -6.44
CA THR A 96 -2.85 -4.98 -7.21
C THR A 96 -3.95 -6.01 -6.98
N ILE A 97 -3.61 -7.32 -6.97
CA ILE A 97 -4.59 -8.43 -7.08
C ILE A 97 -4.99 -9.06 -5.74
N GLN A 98 -4.71 -8.40 -4.63
CA GLN A 98 -4.97 -8.89 -3.28
C GLN A 98 -5.53 -7.75 -2.44
N GLY A 99 -6.35 -8.01 -1.43
CA GLY A 99 -6.74 -6.97 -0.46
C GLY A 99 -8.25 -6.82 -0.25
N SER A 100 -9.05 -7.45 -1.11
CA SER A 100 -10.50 -7.44 -1.04
C SER A 100 -11.07 -8.86 -1.04
N ALA A 101 -12.35 -8.99 -0.66
CA ALA A 101 -13.09 -10.24 -0.68
C ALA A 101 -13.14 -10.88 -2.07
N ASP A 102 -13.43 -10.08 -3.10
CA ASP A 102 -13.62 -10.58 -4.45
C ASP A 102 -12.32 -11.13 -5.05
N ALA A 103 -11.21 -10.42 -4.82
CA ALA A 103 -9.89 -10.89 -5.17
C ALA A 103 -9.55 -12.20 -4.45
N ALA A 104 -9.80 -12.28 -3.14
CA ALA A 104 -9.50 -13.47 -2.37
C ALA A 104 -10.34 -14.70 -2.78
N TRP A 105 -11.61 -14.52 -3.14
CA TRP A 105 -12.49 -15.64 -3.56
C TRP A 105 -12.24 -16.10 -4.99
N THR A 106 -11.50 -15.33 -5.78
CA THR A 106 -11.26 -15.60 -7.20
C THR A 106 -9.78 -15.65 -7.58
N GLU A 107 -8.88 -15.67 -6.59
CA GLU A 107 -7.43 -15.68 -6.79
C GLU A 107 -6.98 -14.51 -7.70
N GLY A 108 -7.54 -13.33 -7.44
CA GLY A 108 -7.27 -12.08 -8.14
C GLY A 108 -7.99 -11.92 -9.48
N ARG A 109 -8.74 -12.92 -9.97
CA ARG A 109 -9.34 -12.88 -11.32
C ARG A 109 -10.34 -11.73 -11.51
N THR A 110 -11.10 -11.38 -10.47
CA THR A 110 -12.07 -10.27 -10.53
C THR A 110 -11.40 -8.91 -10.76
N VAL A 111 -10.14 -8.76 -10.37
CA VAL A 111 -9.41 -7.50 -10.52
C VAL A 111 -9.00 -7.25 -11.98
N VAL A 112 -8.80 -8.31 -12.78
CA VAL A 112 -8.24 -8.22 -14.14
C VAL A 112 -9.04 -7.32 -15.07
N GLY A 113 -10.36 -7.54 -15.18
CA GLY A 113 -11.21 -6.76 -16.09
C GLY A 113 -11.20 -5.25 -15.78
N PRO A 114 -11.46 -4.85 -14.53
CA PRO A 114 -11.36 -3.47 -14.09
C PRO A 114 -9.98 -2.83 -14.31
N ILE A 115 -8.88 -3.55 -14.06
CA ILE A 115 -7.53 -3.06 -14.32
C ILE A 115 -7.28 -2.86 -15.83
N ASN A 116 -7.66 -3.84 -16.65
CA ASN A 116 -7.55 -3.74 -18.11
C ASN A 116 -8.32 -2.53 -18.65
N ALA A 117 -9.46 -2.19 -18.03
CA ALA A 117 -10.27 -1.04 -18.42
C ALA A 117 -9.59 0.31 -18.16
N MET A 118 -8.65 0.40 -17.20
CA MET A 118 -7.85 1.61 -16.96
C MET A 118 -6.74 1.84 -18.01
N LYS A 119 -6.47 0.82 -18.85
CA LYS A 119 -5.48 0.86 -19.94
C LYS A 119 -4.08 1.26 -19.46
N LEU A 120 -3.55 0.54 -18.48
CA LEU A 120 -2.15 0.72 -18.06
C LEU A 120 -1.19 0.35 -19.19
N ASP A 121 0.01 0.90 -19.14
CA ASP A 121 1.07 0.62 -20.10
C ASP A 121 2.01 -0.50 -19.65
N LEU A 122 2.20 -0.66 -18.34
CA LEU A 122 2.97 -1.74 -17.70
C LEU A 122 2.69 -1.77 -16.19
N GLY A 123 3.11 -2.85 -15.52
CA GLY A 123 3.13 -2.95 -14.07
C GLY A 123 4.28 -3.82 -13.57
N ILE A 124 4.43 -3.94 -12.26
CA ILE A 124 5.33 -4.92 -11.61
C ILE A 124 4.54 -5.77 -10.62
N PRO A 125 4.99 -7.00 -10.32
CA PRO A 125 4.49 -7.70 -9.15
C PRO A 125 5.03 -7.04 -7.88
N GLY A 126 4.14 -6.74 -6.94
CA GLY A 126 4.45 -6.43 -5.56
C GLY A 126 4.60 -7.68 -4.71
N ASN A 127 4.63 -7.50 -3.39
CA ASN A 127 4.78 -8.64 -2.49
C ASN A 127 3.52 -9.50 -2.40
N TRP A 128 2.32 -8.94 -2.51
CA TRP A 128 1.07 -9.71 -2.40
C TRP A 128 0.65 -10.41 -3.69
N GLU A 129 1.32 -10.17 -4.82
CA GLU A 129 1.04 -10.88 -6.08
C GLU A 129 1.24 -12.41 -5.99
N VAL A 130 2.06 -12.88 -5.04
CA VAL A 130 2.29 -14.31 -4.81
C VAL A 130 1.34 -14.94 -3.79
N VAL A 131 0.39 -14.19 -3.21
CA VAL A 131 -0.47 -14.67 -2.13
C VAL A 131 -1.28 -15.93 -2.48
N TYR A 132 -1.60 -16.11 -3.76
CA TYR A 132 -2.32 -17.30 -4.27
C TYR A 132 -1.38 -18.34 -4.90
N GLY A 133 -0.06 -18.11 -4.87
CA GLY A 133 0.97 -18.96 -5.46
C GLY A 133 1.44 -18.53 -6.85
N ALA A 134 2.54 -19.14 -7.31
CA ALA A 134 3.19 -18.84 -8.58
C ALA A 134 2.25 -19.03 -9.80
N LYS A 135 1.40 -20.07 -9.78
CA LYS A 135 0.52 -20.37 -10.91
C LYS A 135 -0.56 -19.28 -11.10
N PRO A 136 -1.35 -18.90 -10.08
CA PRO A 136 -2.26 -17.77 -10.23
C PRO A 136 -1.57 -16.47 -10.64
N LEU A 137 -0.37 -16.16 -10.11
CA LEU A 137 0.41 -15.00 -10.54
C LEU A 137 0.64 -15.01 -12.06
N GLU A 138 1.19 -16.10 -12.60
CA GLU A 138 1.44 -16.23 -14.04
C GLU A 138 0.16 -16.22 -14.89
N GLU A 139 -0.96 -16.74 -14.36
CA GLU A 139 -2.25 -16.68 -15.05
C GLU A 139 -2.79 -15.26 -15.11
N ARG A 140 -2.84 -14.55 -13.98
CA ARG A 140 -3.30 -13.14 -13.94
C ARG A 140 -2.42 -12.26 -14.82
N ALA A 141 -1.11 -12.46 -14.80
CA ALA A 141 -0.17 -11.75 -15.66
C ALA A 141 -0.45 -11.94 -17.17
N ARG A 142 -0.94 -13.13 -17.57
CA ARG A 142 -1.34 -13.41 -18.96
C ARG A 142 -2.71 -12.83 -19.33
N GLU A 143 -3.58 -12.61 -18.34
CA GLU A 143 -4.92 -12.06 -18.54
C GLU A 143 -4.89 -10.51 -18.57
N PHE A 144 -3.87 -9.87 -18.01
CA PHE A 144 -3.65 -8.43 -18.16
C PHE A 144 -3.31 -8.05 -19.61
N HIS A 145 -3.86 -6.92 -20.05
CA HIS A 145 -3.57 -6.34 -21.38
C HIS A 145 -2.25 -5.58 -21.44
N HIS A 146 -1.60 -5.38 -20.29
CA HIS A 146 -0.30 -4.73 -20.15
C HIS A 146 0.72 -5.75 -19.63
N PRO A 147 2.01 -5.62 -19.98
CA PRO A 147 3.03 -6.52 -19.48
C PRO A 147 3.36 -6.23 -18.01
N LEU A 148 3.68 -7.29 -17.27
CA LEU A 148 4.44 -7.17 -16.02
C LEU A 148 5.94 -7.26 -16.32
N ILE A 149 6.74 -6.47 -15.59
CA ILE A 149 8.21 -6.53 -15.61
C ILE A 149 8.76 -6.76 -14.21
N ALA A 150 9.84 -7.53 -14.08
CA ALA A 150 10.55 -7.76 -12.82
C ALA A 150 11.96 -8.26 -13.10
N ALA A 151 12.98 -7.52 -12.65
CA ALA A 151 14.39 -7.85 -12.87
C ALA A 151 14.88 -9.04 -12.05
N ASN A 152 14.19 -9.38 -10.98
CA ASN A 152 14.69 -10.30 -9.97
C ASN A 152 13.79 -11.50 -9.67
N LEU A 153 12.60 -11.60 -10.28
CA LEU A 153 11.69 -12.72 -10.03
C LEU A 153 11.95 -13.90 -10.99
N ARG A 154 12.33 -15.05 -10.43
CA ARG A 154 12.69 -16.25 -11.17
C ARG A 154 11.89 -17.48 -10.78
N ASP A 155 11.78 -18.41 -11.72
CA ASP A 155 11.46 -19.81 -11.43
C ASP A 155 12.66 -20.46 -10.74
N ALA A 156 12.48 -20.93 -9.51
CA ALA A 156 13.57 -21.43 -8.66
C ALA A 156 14.23 -22.71 -9.22
N LYS A 157 13.55 -23.44 -10.12
CA LYS A 157 14.05 -24.70 -10.69
C LYS A 157 14.93 -24.46 -11.92
N SER A 158 14.46 -23.61 -12.83
CA SER A 158 15.11 -23.34 -14.12
C SER A 158 16.03 -22.12 -14.09
N ASN A 159 15.94 -21.30 -13.03
CA ASN A 159 16.66 -20.04 -12.86
C ASN A 159 16.35 -18.99 -13.95
N LYS A 160 15.24 -19.17 -14.67
CA LYS A 160 14.78 -18.22 -15.69
C LYS A 160 13.92 -17.14 -15.05
N LEU A 161 14.04 -15.92 -15.55
CA LEU A 161 13.13 -14.83 -15.18
C LEU A 161 11.70 -15.20 -15.57
N ILE A 162 10.76 -14.93 -14.67
CA ILE A 162 9.32 -15.09 -14.91
C ILE A 162 8.82 -13.97 -15.84
N PHE A 163 9.33 -12.75 -15.64
CA PHE A 163 8.97 -11.56 -16.39
C PHE A 163 10.20 -10.92 -17.04
N PRO A 164 10.05 -10.16 -18.14
CA PRO A 164 11.14 -9.33 -18.64
C PRO A 164 11.64 -8.37 -17.56
N PRO A 165 12.95 -8.06 -17.49
CA PRO A 165 13.49 -7.21 -16.44
C PRO A 165 13.05 -5.75 -16.58
N TYR A 166 12.95 -5.26 -17.81
CA TYR A 166 12.61 -3.88 -18.14
C TYR A 166 11.74 -3.80 -19.40
N LEU A 167 11.12 -2.64 -19.61
CA LEU A 167 10.47 -2.24 -20.85
C LEU A 167 11.10 -0.94 -21.36
N VAL A 168 11.37 -0.86 -22.66
CA VAL A 168 11.73 0.40 -23.33
C VAL A 168 10.55 0.87 -24.17
N LYS A 169 10.08 2.10 -23.92
CA LYS A 169 8.93 2.68 -24.62
C LYS A 169 9.22 4.10 -25.07
N GLU A 170 8.86 4.44 -26.30
CA GLU A 170 8.89 5.81 -26.80
C GLU A 170 7.54 6.49 -26.55
N VAL A 171 7.57 7.64 -25.88
CA VAL A 171 6.38 8.43 -25.52
C VAL A 171 6.66 9.88 -25.89
N GLY A 172 5.84 10.49 -26.76
CA GLY A 172 6.07 11.88 -27.18
C GLY A 172 7.45 12.14 -27.83
N GLY A 173 8.07 11.12 -28.41
CA GLY A 173 9.44 11.20 -28.94
C GLY A 173 10.55 11.11 -27.88
N VAL A 174 10.24 10.81 -26.62
CA VAL A 174 11.20 10.55 -25.55
C VAL A 174 11.30 9.04 -25.36
N ARG A 175 12.51 8.49 -25.37
CA ARG A 175 12.75 7.06 -25.16
C ARG A 175 12.96 6.77 -23.66
N ILE A 176 12.10 5.96 -23.08
CA ILE A 176 12.02 5.73 -21.63
C ILE A 176 12.32 4.26 -21.36
N GLY A 177 13.30 3.98 -20.51
CA GLY A 177 13.55 2.65 -19.96
C GLY A 177 12.93 2.54 -18.57
N VAL A 178 12.02 1.59 -18.38
CA VAL A 178 11.42 1.30 -17.08
C VAL A 178 11.93 -0.06 -16.61
N LEU A 179 12.66 -0.08 -15.49
CA LEU A 179 13.23 -1.27 -14.87
C LEU A 179 12.36 -1.66 -13.65
N GLY A 180 11.87 -2.89 -13.61
CA GLY A 180 11.02 -3.38 -12.51
C GLY A 180 11.81 -4.11 -11.43
N PHE A 181 11.48 -3.91 -10.15
CA PHE A 181 12.16 -4.61 -9.04
C PHE A 181 11.21 -4.89 -7.87
N THR A 182 11.09 -6.15 -7.48
CA THR A 182 10.20 -6.61 -6.39
C THR A 182 11.01 -6.89 -5.13
N ASP A 183 10.43 -6.70 -3.94
CA ASP A 183 11.10 -6.98 -2.67
C ASP A 183 11.69 -8.40 -2.61
N PRO A 184 13.02 -8.56 -2.46
CA PRO A 184 13.62 -9.89 -2.35
C PRO A 184 13.23 -10.64 -1.07
N ASP A 185 12.73 -9.93 -0.06
CA ASP A 185 12.36 -10.51 1.23
C ASP A 185 10.97 -11.17 1.23
N VAL A 186 10.24 -11.17 0.11
CA VAL A 186 8.88 -11.73 -0.02
C VAL A 186 8.74 -13.14 0.57
N PRO A 187 9.65 -14.11 0.29
CA PRO A 187 9.55 -15.47 0.84
C PRO A 187 9.60 -15.52 2.38
N GLU A 188 10.22 -14.52 3.02
CA GLU A 188 10.32 -14.44 4.48
C GLU A 188 9.21 -13.60 5.11
N ARG A 189 8.73 -12.55 4.41
CA ARG A 189 7.67 -11.64 4.90
C ARG A 189 6.32 -12.35 4.99
N GLN A 190 6.06 -13.27 4.07
CA GLN A 190 4.78 -13.97 3.92
C GLN A 190 4.88 -15.46 4.28
N PRO A 191 3.76 -16.19 4.38
CA PRO A 191 3.79 -17.65 4.42
C PRO A 191 4.70 -18.23 3.32
N PRO A 192 5.71 -19.06 3.66
CA PRO A 192 6.67 -19.57 2.67
C PRO A 192 6.03 -20.31 1.49
N SER A 193 4.86 -20.91 1.72
CA SER A 193 4.05 -21.57 0.68
C SER A 193 3.66 -20.64 -0.49
N TYR A 194 3.47 -19.35 -0.25
CA TYR A 194 3.02 -18.38 -1.27
C TYR A 194 4.06 -18.23 -2.38
N SER A 195 5.34 -18.20 -2.01
CA SER A 195 6.46 -18.11 -2.96
C SER A 195 7.05 -19.46 -3.34
N LYS A 196 6.36 -20.57 -3.06
CA LYS A 196 6.89 -21.90 -3.37
C LYS A 196 7.15 -22.06 -4.86
N GLY A 197 8.40 -22.33 -5.21
CA GLY A 197 8.86 -22.46 -6.61
C GLY A 197 9.36 -21.15 -7.23
N LEU A 198 9.32 -20.05 -6.50
CA LEU A 198 9.86 -18.76 -6.91
C LEU A 198 11.15 -18.45 -6.13
N SER A 199 12.04 -17.70 -6.76
CA SER A 199 13.20 -17.09 -6.11
C SER A 199 13.31 -15.62 -6.51
N PHE A 200 13.86 -14.82 -5.61
CA PHE A 200 14.01 -13.38 -5.79
C PHE A 200 15.50 -13.03 -5.66
N ASP A 201 16.10 -12.52 -6.73
CA ASP A 201 17.48 -12.01 -6.69
C ASP A 201 17.53 -10.69 -5.89
N GLY A 202 18.71 -10.36 -5.35
CA GLY A 202 18.93 -9.08 -4.68
C GLY A 202 19.13 -7.92 -5.66
N ASP A 203 19.44 -6.74 -5.12
CA ASP A 203 19.60 -5.51 -5.90
C ASP A 203 20.90 -5.47 -6.75
N GLU A 204 21.78 -6.45 -6.61
CA GLU A 204 22.97 -6.65 -7.44
C GLU A 204 22.65 -6.84 -8.93
N VAL A 205 21.41 -7.21 -9.27
CA VAL A 205 20.98 -7.37 -10.68
C VAL A 205 20.76 -6.02 -11.38
N LEU A 206 20.57 -4.93 -10.63
CA LEU A 206 20.14 -3.64 -11.18
C LEU A 206 21.26 -2.90 -11.95
N PRO A 207 22.51 -2.77 -11.44
CA PRO A 207 23.55 -2.01 -12.13
C PRO A 207 23.81 -2.41 -13.59
N PRO A 208 23.97 -3.70 -13.96
CA PRO A 208 24.19 -4.07 -15.36
C PRO A 208 22.98 -3.80 -16.26
N LEU A 209 21.75 -3.88 -15.73
CA LEU A 209 20.53 -3.57 -16.49
C LEU A 209 20.37 -2.07 -16.73
N ILE A 210 20.78 -1.24 -15.76
CA ILE A 210 20.81 0.22 -15.93
C ILE A 210 21.87 0.61 -16.97
N ASP A 211 23.04 -0.02 -16.95
CA ASP A 211 24.08 0.17 -17.96
C ASP A 211 23.58 -0.19 -19.36
N GLU A 212 22.89 -1.33 -19.50
CA GLU A 212 22.25 -1.73 -20.76
C GLU A 212 21.24 -0.69 -21.25
N LEU A 213 20.35 -0.21 -20.37
CA LEU A 213 19.37 0.83 -20.71
C LEU A 213 20.03 2.12 -21.22
N ARG A 214 21.10 2.56 -20.57
CA ARG A 214 21.79 3.81 -20.93
C ARG A 214 22.69 3.69 -22.15
N ASN A 215 23.47 2.61 -22.24
CA ASN A 215 24.56 2.53 -23.22
C ASN A 215 24.19 1.74 -24.46
N ARG A 216 23.37 0.70 -24.32
CA ARG A 216 22.90 -0.12 -25.44
C ARG A 216 21.57 0.36 -25.97
N GLU A 217 20.57 0.49 -25.10
CA GLU A 217 19.25 0.98 -25.45
C GLU A 217 19.20 2.51 -25.56
N LYS A 218 20.23 3.25 -25.12
CA LYS A 218 20.31 4.71 -25.34
C LYS A 218 19.02 5.45 -24.97
N VAL A 219 18.42 5.08 -23.84
CA VAL A 219 17.19 5.73 -23.36
C VAL A 219 17.50 7.12 -22.82
N ASP A 220 16.59 8.06 -23.05
CA ASP A 220 16.69 9.43 -22.55
C ASP A 220 16.41 9.48 -21.04
N VAL A 221 15.47 8.65 -20.57
CA VAL A 221 15.05 8.60 -19.16
C VAL A 221 15.06 7.15 -18.66
N VAL A 222 15.63 6.92 -17.47
CA VAL A 222 15.56 5.65 -16.74
C VAL A 222 14.69 5.82 -15.49
N VAL A 223 13.61 5.03 -15.44
CA VAL A 223 12.72 4.91 -14.28
C VAL A 223 12.95 3.55 -13.64
N LEU A 224 13.22 3.54 -12.34
CA LEU A 224 13.21 2.34 -11.53
C LEU A 224 11.84 2.24 -10.83
N LEU A 225 11.01 1.29 -11.25
CA LEU A 225 9.71 1.01 -10.66
C LEU A 225 9.89 -0.12 -9.65
N THR A 226 9.73 0.18 -8.35
CA THR A 226 10.07 -0.74 -7.27
C THR A 226 8.90 -1.02 -6.36
N HIS A 227 8.84 -2.24 -5.85
CA HIS A 227 7.96 -2.63 -4.75
C HIS A 227 8.78 -3.14 -3.57
N VAL A 228 9.57 -2.24 -2.97
CA VAL A 228 10.52 -2.54 -1.87
C VAL A 228 10.32 -1.65 -0.65
N GLY A 229 9.41 -0.70 -0.73
CA GLY A 229 9.16 0.32 0.27
C GLY A 229 10.06 1.55 0.13
N LEU A 230 9.50 2.72 0.43
CA LEU A 230 10.15 4.02 0.31
C LEU A 230 11.55 4.07 0.92
N PRO A 231 11.82 3.57 2.16
CA PRO A 231 13.16 3.64 2.73
C PRO A 231 14.21 2.86 1.92
N LYS A 232 13.87 1.66 1.44
CA LYS A 232 14.78 0.87 0.60
C LYS A 232 14.94 1.52 -0.78
N SER A 233 13.89 2.11 -1.35
CA SER A 233 13.97 2.87 -2.60
C SER A 233 14.87 4.11 -2.49
N ILE A 234 14.84 4.82 -1.36
CA ILE A 234 15.78 5.93 -1.09
C ILE A 234 17.22 5.42 -1.08
N ARG A 235 17.48 4.29 -0.40
CA ARG A 235 18.81 3.66 -0.38
C ARG A 235 19.26 3.29 -1.81
N LEU A 236 18.38 2.68 -2.60
CA LEU A 236 18.69 2.34 -4.00
C LEU A 236 19.05 3.58 -4.81
N ALA A 237 18.34 4.70 -4.64
CA ALA A 237 18.64 5.96 -5.30
C ALA A 237 19.99 6.58 -4.89
N GLU A 238 20.45 6.32 -3.66
CA GLU A 238 21.78 6.74 -3.19
C GLU A 238 22.91 5.88 -3.76
N THR A 239 22.66 4.57 -3.96
CA THR A 239 23.69 3.61 -4.38
C THR A 239 23.78 3.40 -5.89
N LEU A 240 22.67 3.52 -6.61
CA LEU A 240 22.61 3.27 -8.05
C LEU A 240 22.94 4.54 -8.85
N LYS A 241 23.70 4.38 -9.93
CA LYS A 241 24.02 5.45 -10.88
C LYS A 241 23.21 5.28 -12.15
N GLY A 242 22.79 6.38 -12.77
CA GLY A 242 22.12 6.37 -14.07
C GLY A 242 20.60 6.18 -14.02
N VAL A 243 19.98 6.16 -12.84
CA VAL A 243 18.52 6.23 -12.65
C VAL A 243 18.10 7.69 -12.47
N ASP A 244 17.04 8.14 -13.16
CA ASP A 244 16.53 9.52 -13.00
C ASP A 244 15.42 9.59 -11.94
N PHE A 245 14.57 8.57 -11.90
CA PHE A 245 13.38 8.51 -11.05
C PHE A 245 13.21 7.12 -10.44
N VAL A 246 12.90 7.07 -9.15
CA VAL A 246 12.48 5.85 -8.46
C VAL A 246 11.02 6.00 -8.04
N PHE A 247 10.16 5.16 -8.59
CA PHE A 247 8.74 5.10 -8.26
C PHE A 247 8.53 3.90 -7.34
N SER A 248 8.24 4.18 -6.06
CA SER A 248 8.10 3.18 -5.01
C SER A 248 6.64 2.79 -4.72
N GLY A 249 6.48 1.67 -4.01
CA GLY A 249 5.27 1.06 -3.42
C GLY A 249 5.69 0.13 -2.27
N ASP A 250 4.76 -0.61 -1.64
CA ASP A 250 4.83 -1.47 -0.41
C ASP A 250 4.51 -0.76 0.91
N THR A 251 4.98 0.47 1.09
CA THR A 251 4.96 1.12 2.41
C THR A 251 3.81 2.13 2.57
N HIS A 252 3.09 2.41 1.48
CA HIS A 252 1.92 3.27 1.33
C HIS A 252 2.19 4.74 1.69
N GLU A 253 3.43 5.21 1.51
CA GLU A 253 3.76 6.60 1.80
C GLU A 253 3.20 7.56 0.77
N ARG A 254 2.89 8.78 1.23
CA ARG A 254 2.33 9.83 0.41
C ARG A 254 3.40 10.89 0.26
N THR A 255 4.16 10.84 -0.83
CA THR A 255 5.17 11.86 -1.10
C THR A 255 4.53 13.02 -1.85
N TYR A 256 4.12 14.07 -1.14
CA TYR A 256 3.61 15.30 -1.78
C TYR A 256 4.73 16.09 -2.47
N GLU A 257 5.95 15.97 -1.93
CA GLU A 257 7.18 16.51 -2.52
C GLU A 257 8.16 15.36 -2.78
N PRO A 258 8.95 15.39 -3.87
CA PRO A 258 9.93 14.35 -4.15
C PRO A 258 11.05 14.32 -3.11
N ILE A 259 11.50 13.13 -2.76
CA ILE A 259 12.73 12.95 -1.98
C ILE A 259 13.90 12.94 -2.97
N VAL A 260 14.81 13.91 -2.85
CA VAL A 260 15.93 14.07 -3.77
C VAL A 260 17.19 13.39 -3.22
N ARG A 261 17.85 12.57 -4.06
CA ARG A 261 19.15 11.95 -3.79
C ARG A 261 20.06 12.12 -5.00
N GLY A 262 21.04 13.01 -4.88
CA GLY A 262 21.81 13.46 -6.04
C GLY A 262 20.89 14.10 -7.08
N GLU A 263 20.88 13.55 -8.29
CA GLU A 263 19.97 13.99 -9.36
C GLU A 263 18.66 13.20 -9.39
N THR A 264 18.58 12.09 -8.65
CA THR A 264 17.45 11.14 -8.64
C THR A 264 16.32 11.63 -7.75
N TRP A 265 15.09 11.51 -8.23
CA TRP A 265 13.88 11.76 -7.43
C TRP A 265 13.23 10.43 -7.03
N VAL A 266 12.88 10.31 -5.74
CA VAL A 266 12.18 9.16 -5.18
C VAL A 266 10.79 9.61 -4.71
N VAL A 267 9.78 8.87 -5.12
CA VAL A 267 8.36 9.16 -4.82
C VAL A 267 7.58 7.88 -4.53
N GLU A 268 6.51 8.02 -3.76
CA GLU A 268 5.51 6.98 -3.48
C GLU A 268 4.11 7.62 -3.46
N PRO A 269 3.09 7.02 -4.11
CA PRO A 269 1.82 7.71 -4.30
C PRO A 269 0.88 7.51 -3.10
N GLY A 270 1.10 6.50 -2.26
CA GLY A 270 0.12 6.01 -1.31
C GLY A 270 -0.57 4.78 -1.87
N SER A 271 -1.80 4.51 -1.45
CA SER A 271 -2.46 3.21 -1.69
C SER A 271 -3.94 3.33 -2.05
N PHE A 272 -4.56 2.16 -2.27
CA PHE A 272 -6.01 1.93 -2.42
C PHE A 272 -6.64 2.64 -3.62
N GLY A 273 -5.82 3.10 -4.56
CA GLY A 273 -6.28 3.92 -5.67
C GLY A 273 -6.80 5.30 -5.25
N SER A 274 -6.54 5.71 -4.00
CA SER A 274 -6.93 7.04 -3.50
C SER A 274 -6.00 8.15 -3.95
N PHE A 275 -4.86 7.79 -4.53
CA PHE A 275 -3.83 8.71 -4.97
C PHE A 275 -3.29 8.32 -6.34
N LEU A 276 -2.96 9.33 -7.15
CA LEU A 276 -2.30 9.15 -8.45
C LEU A 276 -1.03 10.01 -8.48
N GLY A 277 0.12 9.37 -8.61
CA GLY A 277 1.38 10.06 -8.83
C GLY A 277 1.46 10.60 -10.24
N ARG A 278 1.83 11.87 -10.41
CA ARG A 278 2.03 12.51 -11.72
C ARG A 278 3.37 13.23 -11.76
N LEU A 279 4.21 12.85 -12.71
CA LEU A 279 5.47 13.50 -13.01
C LEU A 279 5.45 14.02 -14.45
N ASP A 280 5.38 15.34 -14.59
CA ASP A 280 5.52 16.01 -15.88
C ASP A 280 7.00 16.32 -16.13
N LEU A 281 7.51 15.93 -17.30
CA LEU A 281 8.91 16.10 -17.69
C LEU A 281 9.03 16.92 -18.97
N THR A 282 10.10 17.69 -19.09
CA THR A 282 10.59 18.24 -20.36
C THR A 282 12.00 17.73 -20.62
N VAL A 283 12.18 17.11 -21.79
CA VAL A 283 13.44 16.54 -22.24
C VAL A 283 13.96 17.33 -23.43
N ARG A 284 15.25 17.67 -23.42
CA ARG A 284 15.94 18.36 -24.51
C ARG A 284 17.30 17.72 -24.74
N ALA A 285 17.58 17.35 -25.99
CA ALA A 285 18.82 16.66 -26.38
C ALA A 285 19.13 15.44 -25.49
N GLY A 286 18.11 14.63 -25.20
CA GLY A 286 18.21 13.40 -24.40
C GLY A 286 18.45 13.60 -22.90
N LYS A 287 18.24 14.82 -22.38
CA LYS A 287 18.38 15.13 -20.95
C LYS A 287 17.11 15.77 -20.40
N VAL A 288 16.74 15.42 -19.17
CA VAL A 288 15.68 16.11 -18.42
C VAL A 288 16.15 17.53 -18.09
N VAL A 289 15.41 18.54 -18.55
CA VAL A 289 15.72 19.96 -18.30
C VAL A 289 14.70 20.64 -17.41
N ASP A 290 13.51 20.07 -17.28
CA ASP A 290 12.47 20.51 -16.35
C ASP A 290 11.64 19.30 -15.89
N ARG A 291 11.17 19.36 -14.64
CA ARG A 291 10.39 18.29 -14.01
C ARG A 291 9.49 18.84 -12.92
N LYS A 292 8.24 18.38 -12.89
CA LYS A 292 7.25 18.74 -11.87
C LYS A 292 6.53 17.50 -11.39
N TRP A 293 6.56 17.30 -10.07
CA TRP A 293 5.81 16.27 -9.39
C TRP A 293 4.50 16.83 -8.82
N GLU A 294 3.46 16.00 -8.82
CA GLU A 294 2.20 16.24 -8.16
C GLU A 294 1.65 14.91 -7.66
N LEU A 295 1.22 14.88 -6.39
CA LEU A 295 0.44 13.78 -5.86
C LEU A 295 -1.04 14.17 -5.87
N ILE A 296 -1.81 13.52 -6.75
CA ILE A 296 -3.22 13.83 -6.96
C ILE A 296 -4.08 12.99 -6.01
N GLU A 297 -4.82 13.65 -5.12
CA GLU A 297 -5.83 12.99 -4.27
C GLU A 297 -7.11 12.75 -5.06
N LEU A 298 -7.46 11.48 -5.29
CA LEU A 298 -8.61 11.04 -6.10
C LEU A 298 -9.90 11.05 -5.28
N ARG A 299 -10.30 12.24 -4.85
CA ARG A 299 -11.50 12.45 -4.04
C ARG A 299 -12.76 12.58 -4.89
N ALA A 300 -13.88 12.10 -4.37
CA ALA A 300 -15.18 12.16 -5.05
C ALA A 300 -15.71 13.59 -5.26
N ASP A 301 -15.29 14.56 -4.44
CA ASP A 301 -15.62 15.97 -4.59
C ASP A 301 -14.81 16.69 -5.69
N ARG A 302 -13.76 16.06 -6.21
CA ARG A 302 -12.86 16.62 -7.25
C ARG A 302 -12.90 15.85 -8.57
N PHE A 303 -13.11 14.54 -8.52
CA PHE A 303 -13.07 13.66 -9.69
C PHE A 303 -14.33 12.80 -9.76
N ALA A 304 -15.03 12.92 -10.90
CA ALA A 304 -16.10 12.00 -11.27
C ALA A 304 -15.52 10.60 -11.61
N GLU A 305 -16.40 9.60 -11.68
CA GLU A 305 -16.05 8.25 -12.12
C GLU A 305 -16.21 8.12 -13.63
N ASP A 306 -15.33 7.34 -14.27
CA ASP A 306 -15.47 6.94 -15.66
C ASP A 306 -16.60 5.92 -15.77
N LEU A 307 -17.62 6.22 -16.59
CA LEU A 307 -18.83 5.41 -16.64
C LEU A 307 -18.61 4.02 -17.27
N GLU A 308 -17.66 3.88 -18.19
CA GLU A 308 -17.37 2.57 -18.80
C GLU A 308 -16.58 1.69 -17.84
N VAL A 309 -15.56 2.25 -17.18
CA VAL A 309 -14.81 1.50 -16.16
C VAL A 309 -15.72 1.17 -14.97
N LYS A 310 -16.58 2.09 -14.55
CA LYS A 310 -17.59 1.83 -13.51
C LYS A 310 -18.51 0.68 -13.90
N ARG A 311 -19.01 0.64 -15.14
CA ARG A 311 -19.85 -0.45 -15.63
C ARG A 311 -19.12 -1.80 -15.54
N VAL A 312 -17.84 -1.87 -15.91
CA VAL A 312 -17.01 -3.09 -15.79
C VAL A 312 -16.88 -3.54 -14.34
N VAL A 313 -16.66 -2.62 -13.41
CA VAL A 313 -16.61 -2.92 -11.96
C VAL A 313 -17.96 -3.45 -11.47
N ASP A 314 -19.05 -2.76 -11.81
CA ASP A 314 -20.39 -3.13 -11.37
C ASP A 314 -20.79 -4.52 -11.89
N GLU A 315 -20.53 -4.82 -13.16
CA GLU A 315 -20.81 -6.14 -13.78
C GLU A 315 -19.98 -7.26 -13.15
N THR A 316 -18.71 -6.98 -12.85
CA THR A 316 -17.78 -7.94 -12.24
C THR A 316 -18.20 -8.31 -10.82
N LEU A 317 -18.62 -7.31 -10.03
CA LEU A 317 -18.99 -7.51 -8.62
C LEU A 317 -20.46 -7.96 -8.45
N ALA A 318 -21.32 -7.76 -9.45
CA ALA A 318 -22.74 -8.10 -9.39
C ALA A 318 -23.06 -9.52 -8.84
N PRO A 319 -22.36 -10.60 -9.27
CA PRO A 319 -22.62 -11.94 -8.74
C PRO A 319 -22.29 -12.11 -7.25
N MET A 320 -21.44 -11.23 -6.72
CA MET A 320 -20.88 -11.32 -5.37
C MET A 320 -21.55 -10.35 -4.39
N ARG A 321 -22.29 -9.33 -4.90
CA ARG A 321 -22.99 -8.31 -4.11
C ARG A 321 -23.79 -8.86 -2.93
N PRO A 322 -24.62 -9.93 -3.08
CA PRO A 322 -25.39 -10.43 -1.94
C PRO A 322 -24.52 -10.88 -0.76
N ARG A 323 -23.30 -11.35 -1.04
CA ARG A 323 -22.34 -11.75 -0.01
C ARG A 323 -21.52 -10.57 0.49
N LEU A 324 -20.98 -9.75 -0.41
CA LEU A 324 -20.16 -8.57 -0.08
C LEU A 324 -20.92 -7.59 0.82
N ASP A 325 -22.17 -7.30 0.47
CA ASP A 325 -22.97 -6.27 1.14
C ASP A 325 -23.63 -6.74 2.43
N LYS A 326 -23.49 -8.03 2.76
CA LYS A 326 -24.08 -8.61 3.97
C LYS A 326 -23.53 -7.91 5.21
N ILE A 327 -24.42 -7.29 5.98
CA ILE A 327 -24.07 -6.70 7.28
C ILE A 327 -23.80 -7.83 8.28
N ILE A 328 -22.65 -7.77 8.94
CA ILE A 328 -22.19 -8.75 9.93
C ILE A 328 -22.02 -8.14 11.33
N GLY A 329 -22.21 -6.83 11.47
CA GLY A 329 -22.14 -6.11 12.74
C GLY A 329 -22.23 -4.60 12.52
N HIS A 330 -21.98 -3.83 13.58
CA HIS A 330 -21.88 -2.37 13.54
C HIS A 330 -20.69 -1.91 14.38
N THR A 331 -20.19 -0.71 14.12
CA THR A 331 -19.21 -0.01 14.96
C THR A 331 -19.72 1.40 15.29
N ALA A 332 -19.59 1.81 16.55
CA ALA A 332 -19.96 3.15 17.01
C ALA A 332 -18.86 4.18 16.76
N VAL A 333 -17.65 3.74 16.40
CA VAL A 333 -16.49 4.59 16.14
C VAL A 333 -15.81 4.22 14.81
N PRO A 334 -15.02 5.14 14.22
CA PRO A 334 -14.19 4.80 13.09
C PRO A 334 -13.09 3.78 13.43
N LEU A 335 -12.84 2.84 12.54
CA LEU A 335 -11.75 1.86 12.64
C LEU A 335 -10.73 2.11 11.52
N MET A 336 -9.45 2.25 11.86
CA MET A 336 -8.43 2.73 10.91
C MET A 336 -7.05 2.07 11.11
N ARG A 337 -6.25 2.02 10.04
CA ARG A 337 -4.83 1.62 10.01
C ARG A 337 -3.92 2.74 9.47
N TYR A 338 -3.73 3.82 10.22
CA TYR A 338 -2.82 4.91 9.81
C TYR A 338 -1.89 5.42 10.91
N ASN A 339 -1.64 4.58 11.91
CA ASN A 339 -0.64 4.86 12.95
C ASN A 339 0.33 3.67 12.96
N VAL A 340 1.63 3.93 13.01
CA VAL A 340 2.66 2.89 12.98
C VAL A 340 2.67 2.08 14.29
N VAL A 341 2.28 2.68 15.41
CA VAL A 341 2.41 2.02 16.73
C VAL A 341 1.17 1.21 17.11
N GLU A 342 -0.01 1.82 17.06
CA GLU A 342 -1.25 1.21 17.54
C GLU A 342 -2.45 1.73 16.74
N THR A 343 -3.39 0.86 16.39
CA THR A 343 -4.51 1.16 15.48
C THR A 343 -5.80 0.52 15.97
N SER A 344 -6.89 1.30 15.96
CA SER A 344 -8.20 0.84 16.45
C SER A 344 -8.72 -0.39 15.73
N LEU A 345 -8.43 -0.53 14.43
CA LEU A 345 -8.82 -1.71 13.66
C LEU A 345 -8.13 -2.99 14.17
N ASP A 346 -6.82 -2.92 14.43
CA ASP A 346 -6.04 -4.07 14.84
C ASP A 346 -6.23 -4.42 16.33
N ASP A 347 -6.64 -3.45 17.14
CA ASP A 347 -7.08 -3.71 18.52
C ASP A 347 -8.35 -4.56 18.51
N VAL A 348 -9.35 -4.20 17.68
CA VAL A 348 -10.56 -5.02 17.49
C VAL A 348 -10.21 -6.41 16.95
N LEU A 349 -9.33 -6.48 15.94
CA LEU A 349 -8.92 -7.76 15.35
C LEU A 349 -8.24 -8.64 16.41
N SER A 350 -7.24 -8.12 17.12
CA SER A 350 -6.53 -8.89 18.15
C SER A 350 -7.44 -9.31 19.31
N ASP A 351 -8.41 -8.48 19.72
CA ASP A 351 -9.43 -8.87 20.71
C ASP A 351 -10.31 -10.02 20.23
N ALA A 352 -10.77 -9.96 18.98
CA ALA A 352 -11.55 -11.03 18.37
C ALA A 352 -10.77 -12.36 18.31
N LEU A 353 -9.49 -12.30 17.91
CA LEU A 353 -8.63 -13.48 17.90
C LEU A 353 -8.46 -14.07 19.30
N ARG A 354 -8.18 -13.22 20.30
CA ARG A 354 -7.95 -13.62 21.69
C ARG A 354 -9.18 -14.27 22.30
N GLU A 355 -10.35 -13.62 22.16
CA GLU A 355 -11.60 -14.14 22.72
C GLU A 355 -11.97 -15.49 22.09
N ALA A 356 -11.86 -15.60 20.77
CA ALA A 356 -12.25 -16.83 20.07
C ALA A 356 -11.30 -18.00 20.37
N ALA A 357 -10.01 -17.73 20.64
CA ALA A 357 -9.04 -18.74 21.00
C ALA A 357 -8.98 -19.05 22.51
N GLY A 358 -9.49 -18.15 23.36
CA GLY A 358 -9.43 -18.29 24.82
C GLY A 358 -8.01 -18.23 25.39
N THR A 359 -7.12 -17.44 24.76
CA THR A 359 -5.71 -17.31 25.16
C THR A 359 -5.44 -16.07 26.01
N GLU A 360 -4.30 -16.06 26.71
CA GLU A 360 -3.84 -14.87 27.44
C GLU A 360 -3.50 -13.72 26.50
N ILE A 361 -2.90 -14.04 25.34
CA ILE A 361 -2.41 -13.08 24.35
C ILE A 361 -2.96 -13.42 22.97
N ALA A 362 -3.27 -12.41 22.17
CA ALA A 362 -3.34 -12.53 20.72
C ALA A 362 -2.48 -11.48 20.03
N LEU A 363 -2.01 -11.78 18.80
CA LEU A 363 -1.27 -10.84 17.98
C LEU A 363 -1.95 -10.65 16.61
N SER A 364 -2.23 -9.41 16.25
CA SER A 364 -2.42 -8.98 14.86
C SER A 364 -1.10 -8.48 14.30
N ASN A 365 -0.80 -8.80 13.04
CA ASN A 365 0.34 -8.19 12.35
C ASN A 365 0.02 -6.72 12.03
N GLY A 366 1.02 -5.84 12.05
CA GLY A 366 0.85 -4.43 11.64
C GLY A 366 0.74 -4.28 10.13
N PHE A 367 -0.32 -4.82 9.51
CA PHE A 367 -0.57 -4.67 8.08
C PHE A 367 -0.87 -3.21 7.70
N ARG A 368 -0.59 -2.85 6.43
CA ARG A 368 -0.84 -1.51 5.88
C ARG A 368 -2.07 -1.42 4.98
N PHE A 369 -2.65 -2.57 4.61
CA PHE A 369 -3.90 -2.63 3.86
C PHE A 369 -5.12 -2.44 4.78
N ALA A 370 -6.28 -2.21 4.16
CA ALA A 370 -7.58 -1.83 4.72
C ALA A 370 -7.84 -0.31 4.72
N PRO A 371 -8.71 0.18 3.83
CA PRO A 371 -9.25 1.52 3.95
C PRO A 371 -9.96 1.75 5.30
N PRO A 372 -10.05 3.00 5.77
CA PRO A 372 -10.81 3.36 6.96
C PRO A 372 -12.26 2.89 6.87
N LEU A 373 -12.79 2.36 7.97
CA LEU A 373 -14.22 2.14 8.13
C LEU A 373 -14.81 3.24 9.04
N PRO A 374 -15.73 4.09 8.54
CA PRO A 374 -16.48 5.03 9.38
C PRO A 374 -17.40 4.32 10.39
N ALA A 375 -17.88 5.06 11.39
CA ALA A 375 -18.93 4.55 12.27
C ALA A 375 -20.19 4.15 11.47
N GLY A 376 -20.79 3.01 11.81
CA GLY A 376 -21.96 2.48 11.11
C GLY A 376 -21.91 0.96 10.88
N PRO A 377 -22.53 0.46 9.81
CA PRO A 377 -22.57 -0.97 9.52
C PRO A 377 -21.19 -1.52 9.15
N VAL A 378 -20.88 -2.71 9.64
CA VAL A 378 -19.74 -3.53 9.20
C VAL A 378 -20.27 -4.59 8.26
N ARG A 379 -19.77 -4.61 7.02
CA ARG A 379 -20.12 -5.58 5.99
C ARG A 379 -19.10 -6.70 5.89
N GLU A 380 -19.49 -7.78 5.22
CA GLU A 380 -18.57 -8.86 4.89
C GLU A 380 -17.38 -8.33 4.08
N SER A 381 -17.58 -7.41 3.11
CA SER A 381 -16.48 -6.77 2.37
C SER A 381 -15.47 -6.07 3.29
N ASP A 382 -15.94 -5.37 4.33
CA ASP A 382 -15.06 -4.67 5.28
C ASP A 382 -14.18 -5.66 6.03
N LEU A 383 -14.76 -6.76 6.50
CA LEU A 383 -14.01 -7.83 7.18
C LEU A 383 -12.88 -8.39 6.29
N TRP A 384 -13.14 -8.60 5.00
CA TRP A 384 -12.09 -9.05 4.07
C TRP A 384 -11.07 -7.96 3.78
N ASN A 385 -11.44 -6.68 3.76
CA ASN A 385 -10.48 -5.58 3.68
C ASN A 385 -9.55 -5.58 4.92
N TRP A 386 -10.06 -5.91 6.11
CA TRP A 386 -9.27 -5.94 7.34
C TRP A 386 -8.26 -7.08 7.37
N TYR A 387 -8.63 -8.26 6.86
CA TYR A 387 -7.80 -9.46 6.89
C TYR A 387 -8.03 -10.34 5.63
N PRO A 388 -7.56 -9.93 4.45
CA PRO A 388 -7.76 -10.58 3.14
C PRO A 388 -6.96 -11.88 2.95
N ILE A 389 -6.87 -12.70 4.01
CA ILE A 389 -6.08 -13.93 4.06
C ILE A 389 -6.93 -15.02 4.74
N THR A 390 -6.90 -16.23 4.19
CA THR A 390 -7.72 -17.36 4.68
C THR A 390 -6.98 -18.31 5.61
N THR A 391 -5.78 -17.93 6.07
CA THR A 391 -4.98 -18.79 6.94
C THR A 391 -5.67 -19.02 8.28
N LYS A 392 -5.52 -20.24 8.78
CA LYS A 392 -6.03 -20.63 10.10
C LYS A 392 -5.24 -19.93 11.20
N LEU A 393 -5.85 -19.84 12.37
CA LEU A 393 -5.15 -19.38 13.56
C LEU A 393 -4.33 -20.52 14.15
N LYS A 394 -3.18 -20.18 14.72
CA LYS A 394 -2.37 -21.12 15.51
C LYS A 394 -2.21 -20.57 16.90
N LEU A 395 -2.23 -21.45 17.89
CA LEU A 395 -1.90 -21.11 19.26
C LEU A 395 -0.75 -21.95 19.77
N GLY A 396 -0.16 -21.53 20.87
CA GLY A 396 0.81 -22.30 21.62
C GLY A 396 1.24 -21.58 22.89
N LYS A 397 2.24 -22.15 23.57
CA LYS A 397 2.84 -21.61 24.78
C LYS A 397 4.20 -20.97 24.47
N VAL A 398 4.32 -19.68 24.75
CA VAL A 398 5.53 -18.88 24.58
C VAL A 398 6.08 -18.44 25.93
N THR A 399 7.39 -18.50 26.12
CA THR A 399 8.02 -18.01 27.36
C THR A 399 8.12 -16.49 27.37
N GLY A 400 8.28 -15.88 28.55
CA GLY A 400 8.58 -14.45 28.65
C GLY A 400 9.83 -14.05 27.87
N ARG A 401 10.87 -14.91 27.85
CA ARG A 401 12.06 -14.71 27.01
C ARG A 401 11.72 -14.67 25.51
N GLN A 402 10.91 -15.61 25.03
CA GLN A 402 10.46 -15.63 23.63
C GLN A 402 9.66 -14.37 23.29
N LEU A 403 8.80 -13.90 24.19
CA LEU A 403 8.05 -12.66 24.01
C LEU A 403 8.98 -11.45 23.91
N ARG A 404 9.96 -11.30 24.80
CA ARG A 404 10.93 -10.18 24.75
C ARG A 404 11.74 -10.22 23.46
N ALA A 405 12.24 -11.39 23.07
CA ALA A 405 13.01 -11.55 21.83
C ALA A 405 12.18 -11.24 20.59
N PHE A 406 10.91 -11.67 20.55
CA PHE A 406 9.97 -11.31 19.50
C PHE A 406 9.81 -9.79 19.42
N TRP A 407 9.46 -9.12 20.52
CA TRP A 407 9.22 -7.68 20.49
C TRP A 407 10.46 -6.86 20.16
N GLU A 408 11.64 -7.17 20.69
CA GLU A 408 12.87 -6.46 20.31
C GLU A 408 13.14 -6.59 18.81
N ARG A 409 12.93 -7.78 18.23
CA ARG A 409 13.11 -8.01 16.81
C ARG A 409 12.08 -7.26 15.96
N GLU A 410 10.79 -7.35 16.29
CA GLU A 410 9.75 -6.67 15.52
C GLU A 410 9.86 -5.14 15.66
N LEU A 411 10.30 -4.61 16.80
CA LEU A 411 10.60 -3.19 16.95
C LEU A 411 11.81 -2.77 16.11
N GLU A 412 12.84 -3.62 16.00
CA GLU A 412 13.97 -3.36 15.10
C GLU A 412 13.52 -3.36 13.63
N HIS A 413 12.66 -4.29 13.22
CA HIS A 413 12.11 -4.33 11.86
C HIS A 413 11.33 -3.07 11.46
N VAL A 414 10.78 -2.32 12.43
CA VAL A 414 9.99 -1.11 12.17
C VAL A 414 10.82 0.17 12.30
N PHE A 415 11.78 0.20 13.22
CA PHE A 415 12.46 1.43 13.63
C PHE A 415 13.99 1.38 13.46
N ALA A 416 14.52 0.40 12.72
CA ALA A 416 15.93 0.39 12.37
C ALA A 416 16.32 1.66 11.61
N THR A 417 17.49 2.21 11.91
CA THR A 417 18.04 3.34 11.16
C THR A 417 18.64 2.93 9.82
N ASP A 418 18.95 1.64 9.68
CA ASP A 418 19.45 1.03 8.45
C ASP A 418 18.26 0.51 7.64
N PRO A 419 17.97 1.08 6.45
CA PRO A 419 16.83 0.67 5.64
C PRO A 419 16.84 -0.80 5.24
N THR A 420 18.00 -1.46 5.21
CA THR A 420 18.11 -2.88 4.86
C THR A 420 17.58 -3.80 5.95
N LYS A 421 17.43 -3.30 7.18
CA LYS A 421 16.86 -4.05 8.31
C LYS A 421 15.36 -3.83 8.48
N LEU A 422 14.80 -2.87 7.74
CA LEU A 422 13.36 -2.63 7.75
C LEU A 422 12.67 -3.80 7.05
N PHE A 423 11.70 -4.39 7.74
CA PHE A 423 11.11 -5.64 7.30
C PHE A 423 9.63 -5.73 7.71
N GLY A 424 8.80 -6.19 6.78
CA GLY A 424 7.38 -6.39 7.04
C GLY A 424 6.62 -5.07 7.18
N GLY A 425 5.62 -5.08 8.06
CA GLY A 425 4.66 -3.99 8.24
C GLY A 425 5.05 -2.99 9.34
N TRP A 426 4.03 -2.47 10.01
CA TRP A 426 4.14 -1.71 11.25
C TRP A 426 4.19 -2.63 12.48
N VAL A 427 4.24 -2.03 13.68
CA VAL A 427 4.35 -2.77 14.95
C VAL A 427 3.20 -3.80 15.09
N PRO A 428 3.44 -5.05 15.51
CA PRO A 428 2.33 -5.96 15.80
C PRO A 428 1.38 -5.40 16.89
N ARG A 429 0.08 -5.67 16.81
CA ARG A 429 -0.90 -5.21 17.82
C ARG A 429 -1.33 -6.36 18.70
N PRO A 430 -1.12 -6.26 20.02
CA PRO A 430 -1.52 -7.30 20.91
C PRO A 430 -2.90 -7.07 21.53
N SER A 431 -3.51 -8.15 21.98
CA SER A 431 -4.57 -8.13 22.99
C SER A 431 -4.13 -8.90 24.23
N GLY A 432 -4.55 -8.46 25.42
CA GLY A 432 -4.21 -9.07 26.71
C GLY A 432 -2.80 -8.74 27.24
N MET A 433 -2.04 -7.89 26.53
CA MET A 433 -0.71 -7.45 26.92
C MET A 433 -0.51 -5.97 26.65
N THR A 434 0.47 -5.36 27.34
CA THR A 434 0.92 -4.00 27.06
C THR A 434 2.44 -3.93 26.87
N LEU A 435 2.90 -3.07 25.96
CA LEU A 435 4.29 -2.79 25.65
C LEU A 435 4.54 -1.28 25.73
N ARG A 436 5.56 -0.89 26.51
CA ARG A 436 6.16 0.46 26.43
C ARG A 436 7.59 0.31 25.92
N PHE A 437 7.97 1.09 24.93
CA PHE A 437 9.30 1.01 24.31
C PHE A 437 9.83 2.40 23.94
N ALA A 438 11.14 2.51 23.73
CA ALA A 438 11.79 3.69 23.16
C ALA A 438 12.23 3.38 21.72
N ALA A 439 11.61 4.03 20.74
CA ALA A 439 11.83 3.83 19.31
C ALA A 439 13.19 4.33 18.83
N HIS A 440 13.86 5.21 19.56
CA HIS A 440 15.20 5.70 19.23
C HIS A 440 16.31 5.00 20.03
N ALA A 441 15.96 4.03 20.89
CA ALA A 441 16.96 3.24 21.61
C ALA A 441 17.68 2.25 20.68
N PRO A 442 18.93 1.85 21.00
CA PRO A 442 19.67 0.85 20.24
C PRO A 442 18.90 -0.48 20.12
N ALA A 443 19.16 -1.21 19.03
CA ALA A 443 18.63 -2.54 18.79
C ALA A 443 18.84 -3.45 20.01
N GLY A 444 17.79 -4.17 20.42
CA GLY A 444 17.81 -5.05 21.60
C GLY A 444 17.68 -4.34 22.95
N GLN A 445 17.50 -3.01 22.97
CA GLN A 445 17.33 -2.20 24.18
C GLN A 445 16.10 -1.28 24.10
N ARG A 446 15.14 -1.59 23.21
CA ARG A 446 13.97 -0.76 22.94
C ARG A 446 12.89 -0.95 23.99
N ILE A 447 12.68 -2.17 24.49
CA ILE A 447 11.64 -2.46 25.48
C ILE A 447 11.96 -1.77 26.81
N ARG A 448 10.98 -1.01 27.33
CA ARG A 448 11.02 -0.42 28.68
C ARG A 448 10.14 -1.20 29.64
N GLU A 449 8.99 -1.65 29.17
CA GLU A 449 8.03 -2.38 29.98
C GLU A 449 7.24 -3.36 29.12
N LEU A 450 7.05 -4.57 29.63
CA LEU A 450 6.26 -5.62 29.02
C LEU A 450 5.39 -6.27 30.08
N ARG A 451 4.06 -6.23 29.90
CA ARG A 451 3.10 -6.80 30.86
C ARG A 451 2.07 -7.66 30.14
N VAL A 452 1.59 -8.70 30.81
CA VAL A 452 0.46 -9.53 30.38
C VAL A 452 -0.57 -9.54 31.50
N GLY A 453 -1.83 -9.21 31.19
CA GLY A 453 -2.86 -9.04 32.22
C GLY A 453 -2.50 -8.03 33.31
N GLY A 454 -1.72 -6.99 32.98
CA GLY A 454 -1.24 -5.97 33.92
C GLY A 454 -0.04 -6.38 34.78
N ILE A 455 0.40 -7.64 34.71
CA ILE A 455 1.53 -8.17 35.49
C ILE A 455 2.81 -8.14 34.63
N PRO A 456 3.97 -7.70 35.15
CA PRO A 456 5.24 -7.74 34.42
C PRO A 456 5.55 -9.14 33.89
N VAL A 457 6.08 -9.21 32.67
CA VAL A 457 6.46 -10.49 32.06
C VAL A 457 7.64 -11.12 32.78
N GLU A 458 7.45 -12.37 33.21
CA GLU A 458 8.46 -13.24 33.81
C GLU A 458 9.07 -14.13 32.73
N ASP A 459 10.39 -14.16 32.67
CA ASP A 459 11.17 -14.80 31.60
C ASP A 459 10.85 -16.28 31.38
N ASP A 460 10.62 -17.03 32.47
CA ASP A 460 10.41 -18.48 32.46
C ASP A 460 8.93 -18.89 32.49
N ARG A 461 8.02 -17.95 32.74
CA ARG A 461 6.58 -18.22 32.69
C ARG A 461 6.17 -18.49 31.25
N ALA A 462 5.37 -19.55 31.06
CA ALA A 462 4.72 -19.84 29.79
C ALA A 462 3.39 -19.06 29.71
N TYR A 463 3.20 -18.38 28.58
CA TYR A 463 2.00 -17.61 28.24
C TYR A 463 1.31 -18.28 27.06
N THR A 464 -0.01 -18.43 27.12
CA THR A 464 -0.81 -18.88 25.97
C THR A 464 -0.99 -17.75 24.97
N LEU A 465 -0.64 -17.99 23.71
CA LEU A 465 -0.68 -16.99 22.64
C LEU A 465 -1.37 -17.56 21.41
N VAL A 466 -2.23 -16.78 20.76
CA VAL A 466 -2.78 -17.06 19.42
C VAL A 466 -2.30 -16.01 18.42
N ALA A 467 -1.94 -16.45 17.21
CA ALA A 467 -1.53 -15.57 16.12
C ALA A 467 -1.75 -16.25 14.76
N CYS A 468 -1.20 -15.65 13.71
CA CYS A 468 -1.26 -16.16 12.35
C CYS A 468 -0.60 -17.54 12.22
N GLU A 469 -1.22 -18.47 11.48
CA GLU A 469 -0.48 -19.60 10.91
C GLU A 469 0.16 -19.19 9.59
N ARG A 470 1.41 -19.62 9.39
CA ARG A 470 2.18 -19.38 8.16
C ARG A 470 2.48 -20.71 7.50
N GLU A 471 1.68 -21.09 6.51
CA GLU A 471 1.87 -22.36 5.79
C GLU A 471 3.29 -22.43 5.17
N GLY A 472 4.02 -23.49 5.51
CA GLY A 472 5.41 -23.71 5.12
C GLY A 472 6.43 -23.42 6.23
N ASP A 473 6.03 -22.76 7.32
CA ASP A 473 6.85 -22.65 8.53
C ASP A 473 6.96 -24.01 9.26
N ALA A 474 7.98 -24.15 10.12
CA ALA A 474 8.11 -25.30 11.01
C ALA A 474 6.91 -25.42 11.96
N ASP A 475 6.55 -26.65 12.32
CA ASP A 475 5.38 -26.93 13.17
C ASP A 475 5.42 -26.19 14.53
N ASP A 476 6.63 -26.01 15.09
CA ASP A 476 6.88 -25.30 16.35
C ASP A 476 7.05 -23.79 16.20
N LYS A 477 6.74 -23.22 15.03
CA LYS A 477 6.76 -21.78 14.79
C LYS A 477 5.34 -21.22 14.82
N LEU A 478 5.13 -20.15 15.59
CA LEU A 478 3.87 -19.42 15.73
C LEU A 478 4.09 -17.98 15.28
N CYS A 479 3.61 -17.62 14.09
CA CYS A 479 3.67 -16.25 13.54
C CYS A 479 5.05 -15.58 13.76
N ARG A 480 6.13 -16.19 13.24
CA ARG A 480 7.56 -15.79 13.41
C ARG A 480 8.20 -16.04 14.78
N ILE A 481 7.48 -16.54 15.78
CA ILE A 481 8.07 -16.96 17.07
C ILE A 481 8.52 -18.42 16.94
N PRO A 482 9.81 -18.74 17.02
CA PRO A 482 10.30 -20.12 16.90
C PRO A 482 10.18 -20.88 18.23
N HIS A 483 10.22 -22.21 18.18
CA HIS A 483 10.32 -23.10 19.35
C HIS A 483 9.17 -22.94 20.36
N VAL A 484 7.97 -22.68 19.86
CA VAL A 484 6.75 -22.60 20.66
C VAL A 484 6.34 -23.99 21.13
N ARG A 485 5.97 -24.09 22.41
CA ARG A 485 5.53 -25.37 23.00
C ARG A 485 4.05 -25.60 22.74
N GLU A 486 3.67 -26.86 22.56
CA GLU A 486 2.28 -27.26 22.32
C GLU A 486 1.60 -26.47 21.18
N PRO A 487 2.26 -26.29 20.02
CA PRO A 487 1.66 -25.58 18.90
C PRO A 487 0.43 -26.34 18.40
N ARG A 488 -0.66 -25.62 18.16
CA ARG A 488 -1.91 -26.19 17.63
C ARG A 488 -2.54 -25.24 16.64
N VAL A 489 -2.72 -25.71 15.41
CA VAL A 489 -3.56 -25.06 14.41
C VAL A 489 -5.02 -25.27 14.78
N LEU A 490 -5.78 -24.19 14.81
CA LEU A 490 -7.21 -24.19 15.10
C LEU A 490 -8.01 -24.44 13.80
N ALA A 491 -9.20 -25.00 13.94
CA ALA A 491 -10.15 -25.06 12.82
C ALA A 491 -10.68 -23.65 12.43
N LEU A 492 -10.48 -22.68 13.33
CA LEU A 492 -10.91 -21.29 13.22
C LEU A 492 -9.90 -20.45 12.43
N ASP A 493 -10.38 -19.56 11.56
CA ASP A 493 -9.60 -18.46 10.96
C ASP A 493 -9.99 -17.10 11.56
N ALA A 494 -9.20 -16.07 11.21
CA ALA A 494 -9.44 -14.70 11.67
C ALA A 494 -10.84 -14.18 11.30
N HIS A 495 -11.35 -14.53 10.11
CA HIS A 495 -12.68 -14.11 9.69
C HIS A 495 -13.78 -14.70 10.57
N GLN A 496 -13.69 -15.98 10.91
CA GLN A 496 -14.64 -16.61 11.82
C GLN A 496 -14.55 -16.03 13.24
N ALA A 497 -13.34 -15.75 13.73
CA ALA A 497 -13.13 -15.09 15.03
C ALA A 497 -13.81 -13.71 15.08
N VAL A 498 -13.60 -12.87 14.07
CA VAL A 498 -14.20 -11.53 14.00
C VAL A 498 -15.72 -11.60 13.88
N ARG A 499 -16.28 -12.52 13.09
CA ARG A 499 -17.75 -12.69 13.02
C ARG A 499 -18.34 -13.10 14.37
N GLN A 500 -17.68 -13.99 15.11
CA GLN A 500 -18.12 -14.38 16.45
C GLN A 500 -18.04 -13.21 17.43
N PHE A 501 -16.99 -12.39 17.32
CA PHE A 501 -16.80 -11.20 18.14
C PHE A 501 -17.89 -10.14 17.86
N LEU A 502 -18.14 -9.81 16.60
CA LEU A 502 -19.19 -8.87 16.19
C LEU A 502 -20.59 -9.33 16.63
N ALA A 503 -20.87 -10.63 16.62
CA ALA A 503 -22.16 -11.17 17.07
C ALA A 503 -22.44 -10.90 18.57
N LYS A 504 -21.40 -10.68 19.38
CA LYS A 504 -21.51 -10.40 20.82
C LYS A 504 -21.33 -8.93 21.16
N HIS A 505 -20.50 -8.22 20.40
CA HIS A 505 -20.02 -6.88 20.73
C HIS A 505 -20.51 -5.79 19.77
N SER A 506 -21.50 -6.09 18.91
CA SER A 506 -22.10 -5.09 18.01
C SER A 506 -23.15 -4.23 18.74
N PRO A 507 -23.08 -2.88 18.67
CA PRO A 507 -22.07 -2.09 17.98
C PRO A 507 -20.73 -2.05 18.74
N LEU A 508 -19.63 -2.19 18.01
CA LEU A 508 -18.28 -2.09 18.58
C LEU A 508 -18.07 -0.70 19.19
N ALA A 509 -17.69 -0.65 20.46
CA ALA A 509 -17.24 0.57 21.11
C ALA A 509 -15.80 0.92 20.69
N ALA A 510 -15.30 2.08 21.12
CA ALA A 510 -13.88 2.38 21.01
C ALA A 510 -13.06 1.28 21.72
N PRO A 511 -12.10 0.62 21.04
CA PRO A 511 -11.24 -0.35 21.71
C PRO A 511 -10.41 0.34 22.78
N GLU A 512 -10.09 -0.39 23.85
CA GLU A 512 -9.13 0.08 24.85
C GLU A 512 -7.75 0.25 24.19
N GLY A 513 -7.34 1.50 23.94
CA GLY A 513 -6.03 1.83 23.39
C GLY A 513 -4.95 1.99 24.46
N GLY A 514 -3.74 2.35 24.04
CA GLY A 514 -2.58 2.48 24.93
C GLY A 514 -1.92 1.14 25.27
N ARG A 515 -2.20 0.09 24.49
CA ARG A 515 -1.58 -1.24 24.61
C ARG A 515 -0.13 -1.19 24.17
N VAL A 516 0.19 -0.38 23.17
CA VAL A 516 1.55 -0.21 22.68
C VAL A 516 1.91 1.28 22.64
N VAL A 517 2.95 1.66 23.40
CA VAL A 517 3.35 3.06 23.53
C VAL A 517 4.84 3.23 23.28
N ALA A 518 5.18 4.02 22.27
CA ALA A 518 6.53 4.57 22.08
C ALA A 518 6.69 5.79 23.00
N VAL A 519 7.59 5.72 24.00
CA VAL A 519 7.73 6.76 25.04
C VAL A 519 8.48 8.01 24.56
N ASP A 520 9.13 7.91 23.40
CA ASP A 520 9.96 8.94 22.78
C ASP A 520 9.43 9.38 21.40
N LEU A 521 8.22 8.96 21.03
CA LEU A 521 7.51 9.39 19.81
C LEU A 521 6.17 10.05 20.17
N PRO A 522 5.57 10.84 19.25
CA PRO A 522 4.20 11.32 19.42
C PRO A 522 3.19 10.15 19.45
N PRO A 523 1.99 10.35 20.02
CA PRO A 523 0.96 9.31 20.10
C PRO A 523 0.51 8.75 18.74
N VAL A 524 0.50 9.60 17.72
CA VAL A 524 0.20 9.23 16.33
C VAL A 524 1.49 9.36 15.53
N VAL A 525 1.98 8.22 15.05
CA VAL A 525 3.17 8.15 14.19
C VAL A 525 2.70 7.78 12.79
N ARG A 526 2.80 8.72 11.84
CA ARG A 526 2.61 8.42 10.42
C ARG A 526 3.91 7.87 9.87
N SER A 527 3.88 6.91 8.95
CA SER A 527 5.11 6.28 8.44
C SER A 527 6.03 7.29 7.72
N GLN A 528 5.46 8.31 7.08
CA GLN A 528 6.20 9.41 6.46
C GLN A 528 6.99 10.26 7.47
N ALA A 529 6.66 10.19 8.77
CA ALA A 529 7.31 10.95 9.83
C ALA A 529 8.41 10.15 10.56
N ILE A 530 8.60 8.87 10.21
CA ILE A 530 9.70 8.07 10.74
C ILE A 530 10.96 8.45 9.94
N PRO A 531 12.01 9.01 10.58
CA PRO A 531 13.22 9.37 9.86
C PRO A 531 13.86 8.12 9.24
N SER A 532 13.84 8.01 7.91
CA SER A 532 14.53 6.94 7.19
C SER A 532 16.04 7.21 7.04
N SER A 533 16.51 8.41 7.39
CA SER A 533 17.92 8.82 7.47
C SER A 533 18.05 10.18 8.18
N PRO A 534 19.17 10.49 8.86
CA PRO A 534 19.46 11.87 9.26
C PRO A 534 19.58 12.75 8.01
N PRO A 535 19.20 14.05 8.07
CA PRO A 535 19.42 14.96 6.95
C PRO A 535 20.91 14.99 6.62
N VAL A 536 21.26 14.63 5.38
CA VAL A 536 22.59 14.91 4.84
C VAL A 536 22.80 16.42 4.99
N GLY A 537 23.82 16.78 5.77
CA GLY A 537 24.06 18.16 6.17
C GLY A 537 23.93 19.11 5.00
N ALA A 538 23.20 20.20 5.22
CA ALA A 538 23.22 21.36 4.34
C ALA A 538 24.66 21.85 4.24
N GLY A 539 25.37 21.41 3.20
CA GLY A 539 26.60 22.02 2.76
C GLY A 539 26.29 23.47 2.45
N SER A 540 26.84 24.35 3.26
CA SER A 540 26.82 25.79 3.06
C SER A 540 27.36 26.15 1.67
N ARG A 541 26.51 26.82 0.89
CA ARG A 541 26.78 27.72 -0.26
C ARG A 541 27.81 27.34 -1.31
#